data_AF-A0A7W1CJV3-F1
#
_entry.id   AF-A0A7W1CJV3-F1
#
_cell.length_a   1.000
_cell.length_b   1.000
_cell.length_c   1.000
_cell.angle_alpha   90.00
_cell.angle_beta   90.00
_cell.angle_gamma   90.00
#
_symmetry.space_group_name_H-M   'P 1'
#
loop_
_entity.id
_entity.type
_entity.pdbx_description
1 polymer ?
#
loop_
_entity_poly.entity_id
_entity_poly.type
_entity_poly.pdbx_seq_one_letter_code
_entity_poly.pdbx_strand_id
1 'polypeptide(L)'
;MATEDTWYGLHKNCFKEWFGVEEASKFLDLVVRSQSQAPTENYMANISFFNGAYRKYSARLKDSSFILKVQQNEYPELPATEYLCNQIYDCLNITIPSYYLVRFPEEQFCFVTKNFMSSLAASDLVHIYHFVKNGRNHDCESLVSIIGEQTGRRTEQERFVYLTLADSLIGNHDRHGRNLGFIQSAKGMNLAPFYDNPTALALEEHAMLGADLQPRGSIFTKETDKPTMKDYVHEWNRLGYGEVVDRFRKQYSLAGLQRLIEKSNISEKRQKAILRLISKRGEELCEI
;
A
#
# COMPACT_ATOMS: atom_id res chain seq x y z
N MET A 1 -37.50 8.45 -9.72
CA MET A 1 -36.11 8.41 -10.24
C MET A 1 -35.73 6.95 -10.35
N ALA A 2 -35.42 6.47 -11.55
CA ALA A 2 -35.01 5.08 -11.74
C ALA A 2 -33.81 4.80 -10.84
N THR A 3 -33.96 3.86 -9.90
CA THR A 3 -32.84 3.34 -9.13
C THR A 3 -31.86 2.77 -10.16
N GLU A 4 -30.74 3.46 -10.35
CA GLU A 4 -29.69 2.96 -11.24
C GLU A 4 -29.38 1.52 -10.84
N ASP A 5 -29.30 0.65 -11.84
CA ASP A 5 -29.07 -0.76 -11.66
C ASP A 5 -27.63 -0.95 -11.16
N THR A 6 -27.49 -0.90 -9.83
CA THR A 6 -26.21 -0.94 -9.13
C THR A 6 -25.91 -2.34 -8.58
N TRP A 7 -24.63 -2.65 -8.42
CA TRP A 7 -24.14 -3.89 -7.86
C TRP A 7 -22.94 -3.59 -6.97
N TYR A 8 -23.05 -3.90 -5.68
CA TYR A 8 -22.09 -3.49 -4.66
C TYR A 8 -21.74 -2.00 -4.71
N GLY A 9 -22.77 -1.15 -4.89
CA GLY A 9 -22.62 0.31 -4.94
C GLY A 9 -21.98 0.87 -6.22
N LEU A 10 -21.73 0.03 -7.23
CA LEU A 10 -21.23 0.45 -8.55
C LEU A 10 -22.34 0.33 -9.58
N HIS A 11 -22.32 1.17 -10.63
CA HIS A 11 -23.12 0.87 -11.83
C HIS A 11 -22.74 -0.51 -12.36
N LYS A 12 -23.72 -1.33 -12.76
CA LYS A 12 -23.43 -2.70 -13.27
C LYS A 12 -22.41 -2.72 -14.41
N ASN A 13 -22.40 -1.72 -15.28
CA ASN A 13 -21.40 -1.63 -16.35
C ASN A 13 -19.99 -1.38 -15.80
N CYS A 14 -19.83 -0.47 -14.85
CA CYS A 14 -18.56 -0.25 -14.16
C CYS A 14 -18.11 -1.53 -13.42
N PHE A 15 -19.02 -2.24 -12.74
CA PHE A 15 -18.69 -3.51 -12.10
C PHE A 15 -18.15 -4.55 -13.12
N LYS A 16 -18.85 -4.71 -14.24
CA LYS A 16 -18.44 -5.63 -15.32
C LYS A 16 -17.06 -5.30 -15.88
N GLU A 17 -16.82 -4.02 -16.17
CA GLU A 17 -15.54 -3.53 -16.68
C GLU A 17 -14.41 -3.73 -15.66
N TRP A 18 -14.63 -3.28 -14.42
CA TRP A 18 -13.62 -3.30 -13.37
C TRP A 18 -13.20 -4.71 -13.00
N PHE A 19 -14.17 -5.63 -12.89
CA PHE A 19 -13.90 -7.01 -12.50
C PHE A 19 -13.69 -7.96 -13.68
N GLY A 20 -13.80 -7.48 -14.92
CA GLY A 20 -13.62 -8.29 -16.13
C GLY A 20 -14.65 -9.41 -16.25
N VAL A 21 -15.92 -9.12 -15.94
CA VAL A 21 -17.02 -10.10 -15.97
C VAL A 21 -18.12 -9.67 -16.94
N GLU A 22 -18.71 -10.63 -17.64
CA GLU A 22 -19.84 -10.37 -18.56
C GLU A 22 -21.13 -9.96 -17.85
N GLU A 23 -21.33 -10.45 -16.62
CA GLU A 23 -22.55 -10.26 -15.85
C GLU A 23 -22.21 -9.94 -14.39
N ALA A 24 -23.02 -9.08 -13.77
CA ALA A 24 -22.90 -8.74 -12.36
C ALA A 24 -23.08 -10.00 -11.50
N SER A 25 -22.01 -10.42 -10.83
CA SER A 25 -21.90 -11.71 -10.14
C SER A 25 -21.50 -11.50 -8.68
N LYS A 26 -21.89 -12.43 -7.80
CA LYS A 26 -21.55 -12.36 -6.37
C LYS A 26 -20.11 -12.79 -6.12
N PHE A 27 -19.48 -12.19 -5.10
CA PHE A 27 -18.29 -12.79 -4.50
C PHE A 27 -18.65 -14.14 -3.86
N LEU A 28 -17.91 -15.19 -4.21
CA LEU A 28 -18.08 -16.55 -3.74
C LEU A 28 -16.90 -16.95 -2.85
N ASP A 29 -17.04 -18.06 -2.13
CA ASP A 29 -15.96 -18.70 -1.35
C ASP A 29 -15.31 -17.73 -0.34
N LEU A 30 -16.14 -16.96 0.40
CA LEU A 30 -15.64 -16.03 1.41
C LEU A 30 -15.01 -16.79 2.57
N VAL A 31 -13.69 -16.69 2.68
CA VAL A 31 -12.91 -17.30 3.75
C VAL A 31 -12.21 -16.21 4.55
N VAL A 32 -12.42 -16.20 5.86
CA VAL A 32 -11.68 -15.32 6.78
C VAL A 32 -10.20 -15.69 6.71
N ARG A 33 -9.34 -14.70 6.41
CA ARG A 33 -7.90 -14.90 6.51
C ARG A 33 -7.48 -14.70 7.96
N SER A 34 -7.28 -15.79 8.70
CA SER A 34 -6.48 -15.73 9.93
C SER A 34 -5.05 -15.37 9.54
N GLN A 35 -4.49 -14.32 10.15
CA GLN A 35 -3.07 -14.06 9.94
C GLN A 35 -2.27 -15.21 10.55
N SER A 36 -1.24 -15.66 9.82
CA SER A 36 -0.26 -16.65 10.29
C SER A 36 0.25 -16.25 11.67
N GLN A 37 0.35 -17.22 12.60
CA GLN A 37 0.87 -17.01 13.96
C GLN A 37 2.11 -16.10 13.97
N ALA A 38 2.19 -15.23 14.99
CA ALA A 38 3.36 -14.42 15.24
C ALA A 38 4.62 -15.32 15.30
N PRO A 39 5.74 -14.93 14.67
CA PRO A 39 7.00 -15.63 14.86
C PRO A 39 7.39 -15.62 16.33
N THR A 40 7.89 -16.73 16.85
CA THR A 40 8.41 -16.86 18.22
C THR A 40 9.51 -15.84 18.52
N GLU A 41 9.25 -15.00 19.52
CA GLU A 41 10.07 -14.16 20.44
C GLU A 41 11.32 -13.38 19.97
N ASN A 42 11.94 -13.63 18.81
CA ASN A 42 13.16 -12.91 18.38
C ASN A 42 12.96 -11.85 17.28
N TYR A 43 11.72 -11.48 16.94
CA TYR A 43 11.42 -10.74 15.70
C TYR A 43 10.54 -9.50 15.91
N MET A 44 10.97 -8.56 16.76
CA MET A 44 10.22 -7.29 16.95
C MET A 44 10.15 -6.42 15.67
N ALA A 45 11.07 -6.58 14.71
CA ALA A 45 11.09 -5.80 13.46
C ALA A 45 10.16 -6.32 12.34
N ASN A 46 9.45 -7.44 12.55
CA ASN A 46 8.61 -8.10 11.52
C ASN A 46 7.11 -8.14 11.87
N ILE A 47 6.71 -7.35 12.85
CA ILE A 47 5.34 -7.31 13.39
C ILE A 47 4.60 -6.19 12.66
N SER A 48 3.46 -6.53 12.04
CA SER A 48 2.55 -5.51 11.52
C SER A 48 1.94 -4.72 12.68
N PHE A 49 1.89 -3.41 12.58
CA PHE A 49 1.11 -2.56 13.49
C PHE A 49 -0.38 -2.89 13.41
N PHE A 50 -0.85 -3.44 12.29
CA PHE A 50 -2.23 -3.90 12.10
C PHE A 50 -2.50 -5.31 12.68
N ASN A 51 -1.57 -5.90 13.45
CA ASN A 51 -1.73 -7.24 14.00
C ASN A 51 -3.03 -7.40 14.82
N GLY A 52 -3.99 -8.11 14.24
CA GLY A 52 -5.19 -8.62 14.91
C GLY A 52 -6.46 -7.78 14.80
N ALA A 53 -6.40 -6.51 14.38
CA ALA A 53 -7.59 -5.66 14.43
C ALA A 53 -8.45 -5.74 13.17
N TYR A 54 -7.84 -5.74 11.98
CA TYR A 54 -8.57 -5.60 10.72
C TYR A 54 -8.84 -6.90 9.97
N ARG A 55 -10.11 -7.30 9.89
CA ARG A 55 -10.58 -8.54 9.26
C ARG A 55 -10.44 -8.47 7.75
N LYS A 56 -9.73 -9.46 7.19
CA LYS A 56 -9.54 -9.63 5.75
C LYS A 56 -10.22 -10.93 5.31
N TYR A 57 -10.85 -10.90 4.14
CA TYR A 57 -11.49 -12.07 3.53
C TYR A 57 -10.82 -12.38 2.20
N SER A 58 -10.62 -13.66 1.90
CA SER A 58 -10.41 -14.10 0.53
C SER A 58 -11.77 -14.35 -0.09
N ALA A 59 -11.95 -13.94 -1.34
CA ALA A 59 -13.14 -14.25 -2.12
C ALA A 59 -12.75 -14.58 -3.56
N ARG A 60 -13.64 -15.27 -4.27
CA ARG A 60 -13.52 -15.56 -5.69
C ARG A 60 -14.63 -14.87 -6.46
N LEU A 61 -14.30 -14.35 -7.63
CA LEU A 61 -15.25 -13.85 -8.61
C LEU A 61 -14.85 -14.43 -9.97
N LYS A 62 -15.67 -15.35 -10.48
CA LYS A 62 -15.35 -16.23 -11.61
C LYS A 62 -13.99 -16.94 -11.41
N ASP A 63 -13.02 -16.65 -12.26
CA ASP A 63 -11.67 -17.27 -12.26
C ASP A 63 -10.62 -16.41 -11.53
N SER A 64 -11.03 -15.26 -10.99
CA SER A 64 -10.13 -14.35 -10.26
C SER A 64 -10.33 -14.46 -8.75
N SER A 65 -9.22 -14.40 -8.01
CA SER A 65 -9.23 -14.32 -6.55
C SER A 65 -8.98 -12.89 -6.09
N PHE A 66 -9.66 -12.49 -5.01
CA PHE A 66 -9.62 -11.15 -4.43
C PHE A 66 -9.41 -11.21 -2.92
N ILE A 67 -8.84 -10.14 -2.38
CA ILE A 67 -8.73 -9.88 -0.95
C ILE A 67 -9.67 -8.71 -0.65
N LEU A 68 -10.61 -8.95 0.26
CA LEU A 68 -11.63 -8.00 0.71
C LEU A 68 -11.27 -7.50 2.10
N LYS A 69 -11.33 -6.19 2.25
CA LYS A 69 -10.99 -5.43 3.45
C LYS A 69 -12.24 -4.63 3.82
N VAL A 70 -13.11 -5.23 4.63
CA VAL A 70 -14.43 -4.67 4.96
C VAL A 70 -14.35 -3.67 6.11
N GLN A 71 -15.18 -2.64 6.06
CA GLN A 71 -15.31 -1.65 7.11
C GLN A 71 -15.54 -2.31 8.48
N GLN A 72 -14.92 -1.73 9.50
CA GLN A 72 -15.08 -2.15 10.89
C GLN A 72 -15.42 -0.94 11.75
N ASN A 73 -16.06 -1.17 12.89
CA ASN A 73 -16.48 -0.08 13.78
C ASN A 73 -15.28 0.64 14.39
N GLU A 74 -14.21 -0.10 14.67
CA GLU A 74 -12.98 0.41 15.25
C GLU A 74 -12.26 1.36 14.28
N TYR A 75 -12.27 1.04 12.98
CA TYR A 75 -11.62 1.82 11.93
C TYR A 75 -12.58 2.02 10.73
N PRO A 76 -13.61 2.88 10.88
CA PRO A 76 -14.72 2.95 9.95
C PRO A 76 -14.35 3.47 8.56
N GLU A 77 -13.23 4.17 8.44
CA GLU A 77 -12.81 4.81 7.20
C GLU A 77 -11.56 4.16 6.59
N LEU A 78 -11.05 3.07 7.19
CA LEU A 78 -9.86 2.36 6.71
C LEU A 78 -10.00 1.84 5.26
N PRO A 79 -11.11 1.21 4.82
CA PRO A 79 -11.23 0.79 3.43
C PRO A 79 -11.18 1.96 2.44
N ALA A 80 -11.91 3.03 2.70
CA ALA A 80 -11.90 4.23 1.86
C ALA A 80 -10.55 4.95 1.87
N THR A 81 -9.87 4.96 3.02
CA THR A 81 -8.54 5.54 3.15
C THR A 81 -7.48 4.73 2.39
N GLU A 82 -7.52 3.39 2.49
CA GLU A 82 -6.62 2.54 1.71
C GLU A 82 -6.87 2.64 0.20
N TYR A 83 -8.13 2.78 -0.22
CA TYR A 83 -8.47 3.09 -1.61
C TYR A 83 -7.79 4.39 -2.08
N LEU A 84 -7.93 5.48 -1.31
CA LEU A 84 -7.27 6.76 -1.62
C LEU A 84 -5.74 6.62 -1.70
N CYS A 85 -5.12 5.88 -0.77
CA CYS A 85 -3.68 5.66 -0.80
C CYS A 85 -3.23 4.94 -2.08
N ASN A 86 -3.99 3.95 -2.56
CA ASN A 86 -3.69 3.28 -3.82
C ASN A 86 -3.90 4.21 -5.04
N GLN A 87 -4.88 5.12 -5.01
CA GLN A 87 -5.02 6.17 -6.03
C GLN A 87 -3.81 7.12 -6.07
N ILE A 88 -3.31 7.51 -4.89
CA ILE A 88 -2.09 8.32 -4.78
C ILE A 88 -0.90 7.55 -5.38
N TYR A 89 -0.79 6.26 -5.10
CA TYR A 89 0.27 5.40 -5.62
C TYR A 89 0.23 5.25 -7.14
N ASP A 90 -0.96 5.10 -7.73
CA ASP A 90 -1.13 5.11 -9.20
C ASP A 90 -0.68 6.43 -9.80
N CYS A 91 -1.04 7.57 -9.21
CA CYS A 91 -0.55 8.88 -9.67
C CYS A 91 0.96 9.03 -9.56
N LEU A 92 1.61 8.27 -8.69
CA LEU A 92 3.05 8.19 -8.51
C LEU A 92 3.70 7.04 -9.29
N ASN A 93 2.97 6.38 -10.20
CA ASN A 93 3.42 5.26 -11.03
C ASN A 93 4.00 4.09 -10.21
N ILE A 94 3.51 3.90 -8.99
CA ILE A 94 3.89 2.77 -8.15
C ILE A 94 3.16 1.52 -8.66
N THR A 95 3.90 0.45 -8.94
CA THR A 95 3.31 -0.80 -9.39
C THR A 95 2.54 -1.47 -8.25
N ILE A 96 1.21 -1.40 -8.29
CA ILE A 96 0.31 -2.01 -7.30
C ILE A 96 -0.69 -2.97 -7.97
N PRO A 97 -1.27 -3.93 -7.23
CA PRO A 97 -2.34 -4.78 -7.76
C PRO A 97 -3.59 -3.96 -8.05
N SER A 98 -4.41 -4.38 -9.02
CA SER A 98 -5.73 -3.76 -9.28
C SER A 98 -6.55 -3.70 -7.99
N TYR A 99 -7.20 -2.56 -7.77
CA TYR A 99 -7.90 -2.26 -6.53
C TYR A 99 -9.18 -1.46 -6.79
N TYR A 100 -10.15 -1.62 -5.91
CA TYR A 100 -11.49 -1.06 -6.05
C TYR A 100 -12.07 -0.71 -4.68
N LEU A 101 -12.97 0.26 -4.66
CA LEU A 101 -13.84 0.53 -3.51
C LEU A 101 -15.26 0.16 -3.88
N VAL A 102 -15.85 -0.77 -3.12
CA VAL A 102 -17.22 -1.24 -3.33
C VAL A 102 -18.01 -1.16 -2.04
N ARG A 103 -19.31 -1.44 -2.13
CA ARG A 103 -20.23 -1.55 -1.00
C ARG A 103 -20.48 -3.03 -0.65
N PHE A 104 -19.87 -3.52 0.42
CA PHE A 104 -19.93 -4.92 0.86
C PHE A 104 -19.43 -5.16 2.31
N PRO A 105 -20.07 -6.05 3.10
CA PRO A 105 -21.46 -6.49 2.98
C PRO A 105 -22.42 -5.33 3.35
N GLU A 106 -23.70 -5.43 2.99
CA GLU A 106 -24.75 -4.54 3.51
C GLU A 106 -24.45 -3.03 3.40
N GLU A 107 -24.05 -2.55 2.24
CA GLU A 107 -23.76 -1.12 1.98
C GLU A 107 -22.57 -0.51 2.76
N GLN A 108 -21.74 -1.34 3.40
CA GLN A 108 -20.50 -0.89 4.05
C GLN A 108 -19.36 -0.70 3.05
N PHE A 109 -18.44 0.22 3.30
CA PHE A 109 -17.27 0.34 2.42
C PHE A 109 -16.38 -0.91 2.50
N CYS A 110 -15.95 -1.41 1.35
CA CYS A 110 -15.02 -2.51 1.24
C CYS A 110 -13.94 -2.18 0.22
N PHE A 111 -12.69 -2.17 0.68
CA PHE A 111 -11.55 -2.16 -0.21
C PHE A 111 -11.35 -3.57 -0.77
N VAL A 112 -11.23 -3.66 -2.10
CA VAL A 112 -11.07 -4.92 -2.80
C VAL A 112 -9.78 -4.82 -3.60
N THR A 113 -8.88 -5.78 -3.44
CA THR A 113 -7.68 -5.87 -4.26
C THR A 113 -7.58 -7.25 -4.91
N LYS A 114 -7.17 -7.29 -6.17
CA LYS A 114 -6.97 -8.54 -6.90
C LYS A 114 -5.77 -9.27 -6.29
N ASN A 115 -5.93 -10.56 -6.00
CA ASN A 115 -4.81 -11.41 -5.66
C ASN A 115 -3.97 -11.63 -6.92
N PHE A 116 -2.91 -10.84 -7.08
CA PHE A 116 -2.04 -10.85 -8.27
C PHE A 116 -1.33 -12.20 -8.52
N MET A 117 -1.26 -13.07 -7.50
CA MET A 117 -0.72 -14.44 -7.67
C MET A 117 -1.71 -15.38 -8.35
N SER A 118 -3.01 -15.07 -8.37
CA SER A 118 -4.04 -15.98 -8.94
C SER A 118 -3.87 -16.25 -10.43
N SER A 119 -3.29 -15.33 -11.19
CA SER A 119 -2.97 -15.50 -12.60
C SER A 119 -1.57 -16.12 -12.85
N LEU A 120 -0.85 -16.50 -11.79
CA LEU A 120 0.55 -16.93 -11.85
C LEU A 120 0.72 -18.35 -11.29
N ALA A 121 0.00 -19.32 -11.88
CA ALA A 121 -0.13 -20.68 -11.36
C ALA A 121 1.18 -21.48 -11.18
N ALA A 122 2.28 -21.05 -11.82
CA ALA A 122 3.60 -21.68 -11.72
C ALA A 122 4.64 -20.78 -11.02
N SER A 123 4.17 -19.85 -10.18
CA SER A 123 5.02 -18.90 -9.47
C SER A 123 4.68 -18.86 -7.98
N ASP A 124 5.71 -18.63 -7.18
CA ASP A 124 5.60 -18.48 -5.73
C ASP A 124 5.80 -17.02 -5.31
N LEU A 125 5.08 -16.61 -4.26
CA LEU A 125 5.33 -15.34 -3.59
C LEU A 125 6.34 -15.58 -2.46
N VAL A 126 7.54 -15.02 -2.60
CA VAL A 126 8.60 -15.11 -1.60
C VAL A 126 8.77 -13.76 -0.92
N HIS A 127 8.43 -13.67 0.36
CA HIS A 127 8.54 -12.42 1.12
C HIS A 127 9.99 -12.01 1.38
N ILE A 128 10.27 -10.69 1.38
CA ILE A 128 11.65 -10.19 1.47
C ILE A 128 12.32 -10.53 2.82
N TYR A 129 11.53 -10.68 3.91
CA TYR A 129 12.08 -11.00 5.24
C TYR A 129 12.87 -12.30 5.28
N HIS A 130 12.65 -13.23 4.34
CA HIS A 130 13.45 -14.45 4.23
C HIS A 130 14.93 -14.16 3.90
N PHE A 131 15.22 -13.05 3.24
CA PHE A 131 16.56 -12.64 2.81
C PHE A 131 17.25 -11.70 3.81
N VAL A 132 16.52 -11.15 4.77
CA VAL A 132 17.04 -10.26 5.83
C VAL A 132 17.81 -11.07 6.91
N LYS A 133 17.72 -12.40 6.91
CA LYS A 133 18.22 -13.30 7.96
C LYS A 133 19.75 -13.37 8.15
N ASN A 134 20.56 -12.79 7.26
CA ASN A 134 22.02 -12.96 7.25
C ASN A 134 22.77 -11.74 7.84
N GLY A 135 22.32 -11.25 8.99
CA GLY A 135 22.91 -10.05 9.62
C GLY A 135 22.60 -8.73 8.90
N ARG A 136 21.60 -8.75 8.01
CA ARG A 136 21.08 -7.55 7.33
C ARG A 136 19.92 -6.98 8.14
N ASN A 137 19.77 -5.66 8.15
CA ASN A 137 18.63 -5.03 8.82
C ASN A 137 17.50 -4.78 7.82
N HIS A 138 16.33 -4.41 8.34
CA HIS A 138 15.20 -3.92 7.54
C HIS A 138 15.38 -2.42 7.23
N ASP A 139 16.46 -2.10 6.52
CA ASP A 139 16.86 -0.73 6.15
C ASP A 139 16.98 -0.55 4.62
N CYS A 140 17.05 0.70 4.18
CA CYS A 140 17.13 1.06 2.76
C CYS A 140 18.28 0.37 2.04
N GLU A 141 19.48 0.40 2.61
CA GLU A 141 20.72 -0.13 1.99
C GLU A 141 20.68 -1.65 1.84
N SER A 142 20.24 -2.35 2.90
CA SER A 142 20.10 -3.79 2.93
C SER A 142 19.02 -4.26 1.96
N LEU A 143 17.84 -3.63 1.99
CA LEU A 143 16.71 -4.05 1.15
C LEU A 143 16.94 -3.74 -0.33
N VAL A 144 17.52 -2.58 -0.68
CA VAL A 144 17.84 -2.27 -2.08
C VAL A 144 18.91 -3.21 -2.63
N SER A 145 19.88 -3.60 -1.79
CA SER A 145 20.89 -4.59 -2.15
C SER A 145 20.28 -5.98 -2.38
N ILE A 146 19.43 -6.46 -1.45
CA ILE A 146 18.68 -7.73 -1.60
C ILE A 146 17.88 -7.73 -2.91
N ILE A 147 17.17 -6.64 -3.22
CA ILE A 147 16.38 -6.55 -4.45
C ILE A 147 17.28 -6.65 -5.68
N GLY A 148 18.43 -5.97 -5.68
CA GLY A 148 19.42 -6.07 -6.75
C GLY A 148 19.94 -7.50 -6.94
N GLU A 149 20.31 -8.17 -5.84
CA GLU A 149 20.82 -9.55 -5.85
C GLU A 149 19.79 -10.56 -6.35
N GLN A 150 18.53 -10.46 -5.91
CA GLN A 150 17.49 -11.43 -6.27
C GLN A 150 16.95 -11.21 -7.70
N THR A 151 16.85 -9.95 -8.15
CA THR A 151 16.21 -9.65 -9.44
C THR A 151 17.21 -9.43 -10.58
N GLY A 152 18.47 -9.13 -10.26
CA GLY A 152 19.51 -8.74 -11.22
C GLY A 152 19.20 -7.44 -11.96
N ARG A 153 18.25 -6.62 -11.48
CA ARG A 153 17.67 -5.50 -12.24
C ARG A 153 17.64 -4.20 -11.44
N ARG A 154 18.38 -3.21 -11.93
CA ARG A 154 18.39 -1.85 -11.36
C ARG A 154 16.99 -1.22 -11.35
N THR A 155 16.17 -1.43 -12.38
CA THR A 155 14.81 -0.91 -12.42
C THR A 155 13.94 -1.38 -11.25
N GLU A 156 14.17 -2.59 -10.72
CA GLU A 156 13.45 -3.11 -9.56
C GLU A 156 13.93 -2.44 -8.25
N GLN A 157 15.21 -2.12 -8.17
CA GLN A 157 15.77 -1.30 -7.08
C GLN A 157 15.19 0.11 -7.11
N GLU A 158 15.09 0.72 -8.28
CA GLU A 158 14.49 2.06 -8.45
C GLU A 158 12.99 2.07 -8.10
N ARG A 159 12.25 1.01 -8.44
CA ARG A 159 10.85 0.82 -7.98
C ARG A 159 10.75 0.81 -6.46
N PHE A 160 11.72 0.22 -5.76
CA PHE A 160 11.77 0.23 -4.30
C PHE A 160 12.09 1.62 -3.73
N VAL A 161 13.01 2.37 -4.34
CA VAL A 161 13.25 3.78 -3.97
C VAL A 161 11.96 4.59 -4.07
N TYR A 162 11.26 4.49 -5.20
CA TYR A 162 9.95 5.12 -5.43
C TYR A 162 8.94 4.76 -4.33
N LEU A 163 8.87 3.49 -3.94
CA LEU A 163 8.00 3.04 -2.86
C LEU A 163 8.29 3.75 -1.56
N THR A 164 9.55 3.82 -1.11
CA THR A 164 9.87 4.43 0.20
C THR A 164 9.51 5.91 0.26
N LEU A 165 9.69 6.64 -0.85
CA LEU A 165 9.25 8.03 -0.97
C LEU A 165 7.71 8.13 -0.94
N ALA A 166 7.00 7.25 -1.65
CA ALA A 166 5.53 7.20 -1.63
C ALA A 166 4.96 6.81 -0.26
N ASP A 167 5.55 5.81 0.42
CA ASP A 167 5.24 5.42 1.80
C ASP A 167 5.41 6.61 2.74
N SER A 168 6.53 7.34 2.63
CA SER A 168 6.76 8.55 3.44
C SER A 168 5.75 9.65 3.17
N LEU A 169 5.34 9.82 1.92
CA LEU A 169 4.39 10.85 1.50
C LEU A 169 3.01 10.64 2.14
N ILE A 170 2.50 9.40 2.12
CA ILE A 170 1.20 9.06 2.70
C ILE A 170 1.28 8.75 4.20
N GLY A 171 2.49 8.58 4.77
CA GLY A 171 2.66 8.14 6.15
C GLY A 171 2.32 6.68 6.37
N ASN A 172 2.74 5.79 5.46
CA ASN A 172 2.66 4.36 5.68
C ASN A 172 3.76 3.91 6.65
N HIS A 173 3.34 3.59 7.86
CA HIS A 173 4.22 3.17 8.95
C HIS A 173 4.28 1.63 9.11
N ASP A 174 3.71 0.87 8.17
CA ASP A 174 3.60 -0.59 8.26
C ASP A 174 4.23 -1.33 7.07
N ARG A 175 5.27 -0.76 6.45
CA ARG A 175 6.04 -1.43 5.39
C ARG A 175 7.06 -2.43 5.97
N HIS A 176 6.57 -3.47 6.63
CA HIS A 176 7.40 -4.56 7.16
C HIS A 176 7.76 -5.61 6.10
N GLY A 177 8.69 -6.52 6.40
CA GLY A 177 9.23 -7.49 5.45
C GLY A 177 8.26 -8.54 4.87
N ARG A 178 6.99 -8.57 5.33
CA ARG A 178 5.92 -9.38 4.69
C ARG A 178 5.10 -8.58 3.68
N ASN A 179 5.19 -7.25 3.68
CA ASN A 179 4.52 -6.34 2.74
C ASN A 179 5.41 -6.00 1.53
N LEU A 180 6.52 -6.72 1.41
CA LEU A 180 7.46 -6.71 0.29
C LEU A 180 7.74 -8.17 -0.08
N GLY A 181 7.81 -8.45 -1.36
CA GLY A 181 8.09 -9.79 -1.82
C GLY A 181 8.46 -9.86 -3.29
N PHE A 182 8.82 -11.06 -3.70
CA PHE A 182 9.22 -11.40 -5.05
C PHE A 182 8.25 -12.42 -5.62
N ILE A 183 7.98 -12.29 -6.91
CA ILE A 183 7.36 -13.34 -7.71
C ILE A 183 8.50 -14.20 -8.25
N GLN A 184 8.63 -15.42 -7.73
CA GLN A 184 9.60 -16.41 -8.19
C GLN A 184 8.96 -17.30 -9.24
N SER A 185 9.61 -17.46 -10.39
CA SER A 185 9.18 -18.34 -11.48
C SER A 185 10.38 -19.07 -12.09
N ALA A 186 10.14 -19.98 -13.04
CA ALA A 186 11.21 -20.61 -13.82
C ALA A 186 12.12 -19.62 -14.57
N LYS A 187 11.65 -18.38 -14.81
CA LYS A 187 12.41 -17.31 -15.46
C LYS A 187 13.24 -16.46 -14.50
N GLY A 188 13.23 -16.78 -13.20
CA GLY A 188 13.87 -16.00 -12.14
C GLY A 188 12.88 -15.20 -11.30
N MET A 189 13.41 -14.23 -10.55
CA MET A 189 12.65 -13.43 -9.58
C MET A 189 12.42 -12.00 -10.07
N ASN A 190 11.22 -11.49 -9.78
CA ASN A 190 10.82 -10.09 -10.01
C ASN A 190 10.27 -9.53 -8.70
N LEU A 191 10.43 -8.25 -8.45
CA LEU A 191 9.77 -7.61 -7.32
C LEU A 191 8.26 -7.59 -7.58
N ALA A 192 7.50 -8.14 -6.62
CA ALA A 192 6.05 -8.20 -6.69
C ALA A 192 5.45 -6.78 -6.72
N PRO A 193 4.21 -6.60 -7.22
CA PRO A 193 3.47 -5.37 -6.97
C PRO A 193 3.40 -5.05 -5.47
N PHE A 194 3.40 -3.77 -5.10
CA PHE A 194 3.35 -3.36 -3.71
C PHE A 194 1.92 -3.39 -3.19
N TYR A 195 1.70 -4.08 -2.07
CA TYR A 195 0.39 -4.30 -1.47
C TYR A 195 0.39 -3.91 0.01
N ASP A 196 -0.80 -3.81 0.59
CA ASP A 196 -0.99 -3.29 1.95
C ASP A 196 -0.44 -1.86 2.08
N ASN A 197 -1.16 -0.93 1.47
CA ASN A 197 -0.72 0.47 1.33
C ASN A 197 -1.56 1.46 2.16
N PRO A 198 -1.88 1.21 3.45
CA PRO A 198 -2.65 2.16 4.26
C PRO A 198 -1.77 3.31 4.77
N THR A 199 -2.39 4.47 5.02
CA THR A 199 -1.77 5.51 5.87
C THR A 199 -2.05 5.20 7.35
N ALA A 200 -1.11 5.54 8.23
CA ALA A 200 -1.32 5.50 9.68
C ALA A 200 -2.56 6.30 10.13
N LEU A 201 -2.84 7.40 9.43
CA LEU A 201 -3.95 8.32 9.74
C LEU A 201 -5.34 7.66 9.61
N ALA A 202 -5.42 6.48 8.97
CA ALA A 202 -6.62 5.68 8.91
C ALA A 202 -7.01 5.06 10.26
N LEU A 203 -6.02 4.85 11.14
CA LEU A 203 -6.18 4.23 12.46
C LEU A 203 -6.42 5.26 13.57
N GLU A 204 -6.20 6.53 13.28
CA GLU A 204 -6.25 7.61 14.25
C GLU A 204 -7.68 7.99 14.60
N GLU A 205 -7.91 8.22 15.89
CA GLU A 205 -9.21 8.65 16.38
C GLU A 205 -9.61 10.00 15.78
N HIS A 206 -10.90 10.18 15.54
CA HIS A 206 -11.42 11.41 14.94
C HIS A 206 -10.99 12.66 15.73
N ALA A 207 -10.89 12.59 17.06
CA ALA A 207 -10.43 13.69 17.90
C ALA A 207 -9.00 14.14 17.56
N MET A 208 -8.09 13.19 17.31
CA MET A 208 -6.66 13.41 17.09
C MET A 208 -6.31 13.97 15.70
N LEU A 209 -7.19 13.83 14.70
CA LEU A 209 -6.95 14.28 13.32
C LEU A 209 -6.70 15.80 13.17
N GLY A 210 -7.01 16.60 14.20
CA GLY A 210 -6.69 18.03 14.25
C GLY A 210 -5.25 18.34 14.67
N ALA A 211 -4.54 17.38 15.28
CA ALA A 211 -3.17 17.55 15.75
C ALA A 211 -2.16 17.43 14.59
N ASP A 212 -0.90 17.84 14.84
CA ASP A 212 0.21 17.62 13.90
C ASP A 212 0.70 16.17 13.97
N LEU A 213 -0.10 15.25 13.42
CA LEU A 213 0.23 13.84 13.32
C LEU A 213 1.34 13.64 12.27
N GLN A 214 2.43 13.02 12.69
CA GLN A 214 3.65 12.84 11.89
C GLN A 214 4.03 11.37 11.78
N PRO A 215 3.20 10.52 11.15
CA PRO A 215 3.60 9.15 10.88
C PRO A 215 4.92 9.15 10.09
N ARG A 216 5.83 8.29 10.56
CA ARG A 216 7.18 8.13 10.02
C ARG A 216 7.24 6.86 9.16
N GLY A 217 8.25 6.81 8.30
CA GLY A 217 8.55 5.60 7.54
C GLY A 217 8.95 4.45 8.45
N SER A 218 8.80 3.23 7.94
CA SER A 218 9.06 1.99 8.67
C SER A 218 10.27 1.20 8.14
N ILE A 219 10.84 1.62 7.01
CA ILE A 219 12.12 1.10 6.50
C ILE A 219 13.19 2.06 6.99
N PHE A 220 14.17 1.55 7.73
CA PHE A 220 15.16 2.42 8.36
C PHE A 220 16.10 3.03 7.34
N THR A 221 16.65 4.20 7.65
CA THR A 221 17.84 4.72 6.97
C THR A 221 19.06 4.41 7.81
N LYS A 222 20.25 4.71 7.28
CA LYS A 222 21.47 4.63 8.08
C LYS A 222 21.42 5.45 9.38
N GLU A 223 20.76 6.61 9.35
CA GLU A 223 20.79 7.58 10.45
C GLU A 223 19.59 7.50 11.40
N THR A 224 18.46 6.91 10.98
CA THR A 224 17.24 6.85 11.81
C THR A 224 16.35 5.65 11.49
N ASP A 225 15.74 5.09 12.54
CA ASP A 225 14.71 4.05 12.46
C ASP A 225 13.29 4.61 12.25
N LYS A 226 13.14 5.94 12.24
CA LYS A 226 11.87 6.66 12.08
C LYS A 226 11.98 7.77 11.03
N PRO A 227 12.32 7.44 9.78
CA PRO A 227 12.60 8.44 8.76
C PRO A 227 11.39 9.29 8.36
N THR A 228 11.69 10.52 8.02
CA THR A 228 10.85 11.49 7.30
C THR A 228 11.13 11.43 5.80
N MET A 229 10.44 12.26 5.01
CA MET A 229 10.77 12.35 3.58
C MET A 229 12.20 12.87 3.39
N LYS A 230 12.59 13.86 4.20
CA LYS A 230 13.93 14.44 4.20
C LYS A 230 15.00 13.37 4.40
N ASP A 231 14.79 12.48 5.37
CA ASP A 231 15.74 11.41 5.68
C ASP A 231 15.87 10.41 4.53
N TYR A 232 14.75 10.03 3.90
CA TYR A 232 14.78 9.16 2.73
C TYR A 232 15.48 9.83 1.54
N VAL A 233 15.24 11.11 1.27
CA VAL A 233 15.92 11.85 0.20
C VAL A 233 17.44 11.85 0.44
N HIS A 234 17.88 12.17 1.66
CA HIS A 234 19.31 12.13 2.01
C HIS A 234 19.90 10.74 1.86
N GLU A 235 19.20 9.71 2.34
CA GLU A 235 19.67 8.32 2.26
C GLU A 235 19.79 7.84 0.81
N TRP A 236 18.81 8.13 -0.04
CA TRP A 236 18.85 7.72 -1.44
C TRP A 236 19.89 8.49 -2.25
N ASN A 237 20.11 9.77 -1.94
CA ASN A 237 21.24 10.52 -2.50
C ASN A 237 22.58 9.89 -2.10
N ARG A 238 22.76 9.55 -0.81
CA ARG A 238 23.96 8.86 -0.29
C ARG A 238 24.21 7.52 -1.00
N LEU A 239 23.15 6.77 -1.27
CA LEU A 239 23.18 5.46 -1.94
C LEU A 239 23.28 5.54 -3.47
N GLY A 240 23.37 6.74 -4.06
CA GLY A 240 23.55 6.92 -5.50
C GLY A 240 22.27 6.82 -6.34
N TYR A 241 21.10 7.04 -5.72
CA TYR A 241 19.78 7.05 -6.35
C TYR A 241 19.20 8.46 -6.53
N GLY A 242 20.02 9.52 -6.49
CA GLY A 242 19.54 10.90 -6.58
C GLY A 242 18.73 11.22 -7.85
N GLU A 243 19.11 10.67 -9.00
CA GLU A 243 18.31 10.80 -10.22
C GLU A 243 16.89 10.21 -10.08
N VAL A 244 16.74 9.14 -9.30
CA VAL A 244 15.45 8.51 -9.03
C VAL A 244 14.59 9.40 -8.14
N VAL A 245 15.20 10.03 -7.13
CA VAL A 245 14.56 11.04 -6.29
C VAL A 245 14.08 12.22 -7.13
N ASP A 246 14.92 12.72 -8.04
CA ASP A 246 14.55 13.83 -8.92
C ASP A 246 13.40 13.48 -9.87
N ARG A 247 13.36 12.26 -10.39
CA ARG A 247 12.22 11.80 -11.19
C ARG A 247 10.95 11.69 -10.36
N PHE A 248 11.03 11.18 -9.13
CA PHE A 248 9.90 11.15 -8.20
C PHE A 248 9.40 12.58 -7.91
N ARG A 249 10.31 13.51 -7.62
CA ARG A 249 10.00 14.93 -7.39
C ARG A 249 9.28 15.59 -8.57
N LYS A 250 9.70 15.30 -9.81
CA LYS A 250 9.04 15.82 -11.02
C LYS A 250 7.63 15.26 -11.21
N GLN A 251 7.39 14.04 -10.73
CA GLN A 251 6.08 13.39 -10.81
C GLN A 251 5.13 13.83 -9.69
N TYR A 252 5.67 14.22 -8.53
CA TYR A 252 4.89 14.74 -7.42
C TYR A 252 4.13 16.02 -7.81
N SER A 253 2.83 16.05 -7.51
CA SER A 253 1.99 17.22 -7.73
C SER A 253 1.03 17.42 -6.55
N LEU A 254 1.33 18.39 -5.69
CA LEU A 254 0.46 18.71 -4.54
C LEU A 254 -0.98 19.00 -4.98
N ALA A 255 -1.15 19.82 -6.02
CA ALA A 255 -2.47 20.14 -6.57
C ALA A 255 -3.20 18.91 -7.15
N GLY A 256 -2.46 17.97 -7.76
CA GLY A 256 -3.01 16.70 -8.23
C GLY A 256 -3.52 15.84 -7.09
N LEU A 257 -2.70 15.65 -6.06
CA LEU A 257 -3.05 14.85 -4.88
C LEU A 257 -4.17 15.49 -4.07
N GLN A 258 -4.18 16.82 -3.92
CA GLN A 258 -5.26 17.54 -3.25
C GLN A 258 -6.61 17.25 -3.90
N ARG A 259 -6.71 17.30 -5.23
CA ARG A 259 -7.97 16.97 -5.94
C ARG A 259 -8.43 15.54 -5.72
N LEU A 260 -7.52 14.58 -5.57
CA LEU A 260 -7.88 13.19 -5.24
C LEU A 260 -8.43 13.10 -3.81
N ILE A 261 -7.76 13.74 -2.86
CA ILE A 261 -8.14 13.74 -1.45
C ILE A 261 -9.53 14.38 -1.27
N GLU A 262 -9.77 15.54 -1.89
CA GLU A 262 -11.06 16.25 -1.80
C GLU A 262 -12.23 15.44 -2.37
N LYS A 263 -11.97 14.60 -3.38
CA LYS A 263 -12.99 13.73 -4.01
C LYS A 263 -13.17 12.38 -3.31
N SER A 264 -12.34 12.07 -2.32
CA SER A 264 -12.33 10.77 -1.66
C SER A 264 -13.54 10.57 -0.73
N ASN A 265 -13.89 9.32 -0.47
CA ASN A 265 -15.02 8.94 0.38
C ASN A 265 -14.71 8.94 1.90
N ILE A 266 -13.76 9.76 2.35
CA ILE A 266 -13.40 9.91 3.77
C ILE A 266 -13.87 11.27 4.31
N SER A 267 -13.95 11.40 5.63
CA SER A 267 -14.37 12.61 6.32
C SER A 267 -13.43 13.79 6.07
N GLU A 268 -14.00 14.99 6.00
CA GLU A 268 -13.27 16.24 5.76
C GLU A 268 -12.10 16.42 6.75
N LYS A 269 -12.28 16.00 8.01
CA LYS A 269 -11.22 16.08 9.02
C LYS A 269 -10.02 15.20 8.66
N ARG A 270 -10.24 14.00 8.13
CA ARG A 270 -9.15 13.12 7.69
C ARG A 270 -8.56 13.56 6.35
N GLN A 271 -9.38 14.07 5.44
CA GLN A 271 -8.87 14.73 4.22
C GLN A 271 -7.87 15.84 4.57
N LYS A 272 -8.22 16.74 5.50
CA LYS A 272 -7.33 17.80 6.01
C LYS A 272 -6.07 17.25 6.69
N ALA A 273 -6.18 16.17 7.46
CA ALA A 273 -5.03 15.53 8.11
C ALA A 273 -4.04 14.95 7.09
N ILE A 274 -4.53 14.19 6.11
CA ILE A 274 -3.73 13.60 5.03
C ILE A 274 -3.10 14.72 4.18
N LEU A 275 -3.86 15.74 3.80
CA LEU A 275 -3.34 16.85 3.00
C LEU A 275 -2.23 17.62 3.73
N ARG A 276 -2.40 17.88 5.04
CA ARG A 276 -1.37 18.53 5.87
C ARG A 276 -0.08 17.71 5.90
N LEU A 277 -0.18 16.39 6.09
CA LEU A 277 0.97 15.49 6.05
C LEU A 277 1.66 15.54 4.68
N ILE A 278 0.90 15.37 3.59
CA ILE A 278 1.43 15.38 2.22
C ILE A 278 2.09 16.70 1.88
N SER A 279 1.51 17.84 2.28
CA SER A 279 2.11 19.16 2.04
C SER A 279 3.48 19.27 2.71
N LYS A 280 3.58 18.91 3.99
CA LYS A 280 4.84 18.92 4.74
C LYS A 280 5.89 17.97 4.15
N ARG A 281 5.48 16.76 3.78
CA ARG A 281 6.35 15.78 3.11
C ARG A 281 6.79 16.26 1.72
N GLY A 282 5.94 17.00 1.02
CA GLY A 282 6.25 17.65 -0.25
C GLY A 282 7.26 18.77 -0.12
N GLU A 283 7.20 19.56 0.96
CA GLU A 283 8.22 20.56 1.31
C GLU A 283 9.57 19.87 1.57
N GLU A 284 9.58 18.86 2.44
CA GLU A 284 10.77 18.04 2.73
C GLU A 284 11.39 17.39 1.46
N LEU A 285 10.58 17.03 0.47
CA LEU A 285 11.04 16.49 -0.82
C LEU A 285 11.73 17.54 -1.70
N CYS A 286 11.35 18.81 -1.57
CA CYS A 286 11.79 19.92 -2.43
C CYS A 286 12.90 20.78 -1.80
N GLU A 287 13.15 20.68 -0.50
CA GLU A 287 14.12 21.50 0.25
C GLU A 287 15.60 21.10 0.09
N ILE A 288 15.91 20.08 -0.71
CA ILE A 288 17.27 19.50 -0.88
C ILE A 288 17.70 19.57 -2.34
#